data_AF-A0A382T6W8-F1
#
_entry.id   AF-A0A382T6W8-F1
#
_cell.length_a   1.000
_cell.length_b   1.000
_cell.length_c   1.000
_cell.angle_alpha   90.00
_cell.angle_beta   90.00
_cell.angle_gamma   90.00
#
_symmetry.space_group_name_H-M   'P 1'
#
loop_
_entity.id
_entity.type
_entity.pdbx_description
1 polymer ?
#
loop_
_entity_poly.entity_id
_entity_poly.type
_entity_poly.pdbx_seq_one_letter_code
_entity_poly.pdbx_strand_id
1 'polypeptide(L)'
;LVREVFTLLLDANMLESKIMQQYCSVSDSGSYRFLPDRYVEGSCPICSAPDARGDQCDVCGATYEAHELVNPRSKIDPGSVIEVRDTEHLFFRLDLFQDSLNSHYLERMDVWRPNVRAMTKNWLDMGLKPRAVTRDIQWGIDLPLSGSNWDSKRVYVWFEAVQGYYTCARIWAERHADGAGHLDGIDAWKNWWTVSKDGVSPKHLYFMGKDNIPFHTIIWPALLMGINSARSGSPPSHAPEPGNLALESNVPANEYLMLQGGQFSKSRRHAVWLPSFLERFDPDTLRYYLSINMPEGHDTDFRW
;
A
#
# COMPACT_ATOMS: atom_id res chain seq x y z
N LEU A 1 -4.58 1.98 16.95
CA LEU A 1 -4.00 0.75 16.39
C LEU A 1 -2.86 1.00 15.39
N VAL A 2 -3.08 1.68 14.25
CA VAL A 2 -1.96 2.00 13.32
C VAL A 2 -0.87 2.84 14.01
N ARG A 3 -1.26 3.83 14.80
CA ARG A 3 -0.32 4.64 15.63
C ARG A 3 0.48 3.78 16.63
N GLU A 4 -0.15 2.75 17.21
CA GLU A 4 0.52 1.81 18.12
C GLU A 4 1.58 0.99 17.37
N VAL A 5 1.24 0.46 16.20
CA VAL A 5 2.20 -0.25 15.33
C VAL A 5 3.33 0.67 14.87
N PHE A 6 3.02 1.92 14.53
CA PHE A 6 4.02 2.90 14.11
C PHE A 6 5.03 3.17 15.23
N THR A 7 4.57 3.45 16.45
CA THR A 7 5.44 3.63 17.62
C THR A 7 6.27 2.37 17.89
N LEU A 8 5.63 1.20 17.86
CA LEU A 8 6.32 -0.08 18.07
C LEU A 8 7.50 -0.29 17.09
N LEU A 9 7.29 -0.01 15.80
CA LEU A 9 8.32 -0.13 14.77
C LEU A 9 9.40 0.96 14.88
N LEU A 10 9.01 2.16 15.32
CA LEU A 10 9.95 3.25 15.59
C LEU A 10 10.89 2.90 16.74
N ASP A 11 10.34 2.43 17.87
CA ASP A 11 11.09 2.07 19.06
C ASP A 11 12.04 0.88 18.81
N ALA A 12 11.67 0.00 17.87
CA ALA A 12 12.50 -1.11 17.40
C ALA A 12 13.55 -0.71 16.34
N ASN A 13 13.75 0.59 16.07
CA ASN A 13 14.68 1.13 15.06
C ASN A 13 14.41 0.63 13.62
N MET A 14 13.16 0.26 13.31
CA MET A 14 12.75 -0.15 11.96
C MET A 14 12.24 1.02 11.12
N LEU A 15 12.14 2.22 11.71
CA LEU A 15 11.89 3.46 11.01
C LEU A 15 13.13 4.36 11.10
N GLU A 16 13.59 4.91 9.98
CA GLU A 16 14.69 5.87 9.95
C GLU A 16 14.23 7.23 9.41
N SER A 17 14.80 8.32 9.92
CA SER A 17 14.52 9.65 9.39
C SER A 17 15.43 9.99 8.22
N LYS A 18 14.87 10.61 7.17
CA LYS A 18 15.61 11.23 6.07
C LYS A 18 14.98 12.55 5.66
N ILE A 19 15.83 13.47 5.25
CA ILE A 19 15.43 14.71 4.59
C ILE A 19 15.32 14.46 3.09
N MET A 20 14.25 14.96 2.49
CA MET A 20 14.00 14.91 1.06
C MET A 20 13.65 16.30 0.53
N GLN A 21 13.92 16.54 -0.74
CA GLN A 21 13.47 17.74 -1.43
C GLN A 21 12.13 17.49 -2.11
N GLN A 22 11.14 18.32 -1.82
CA GLN A 22 9.81 18.26 -2.44
C GLN A 22 9.36 19.64 -2.89
N TYR A 23 8.53 19.67 -3.93
CA TYR A 23 7.88 20.90 -4.34
C TYR A 23 6.87 21.37 -3.29
N CYS A 24 6.79 22.68 -3.10
CA CYS A 24 5.74 23.33 -2.33
C CYS A 24 5.17 24.52 -3.07
N SER A 25 3.84 24.68 -3.01
CA SER A 25 3.17 25.93 -3.38
C SER A 25 3.29 26.92 -2.24
N VAL A 26 3.71 28.14 -2.54
CA VAL A 26 3.78 29.26 -1.60
C VAL A 26 2.69 30.27 -1.94
N SER A 27 1.82 30.52 -0.97
CA SER A 27 0.76 31.53 -1.04
C SER A 27 1.30 32.94 -0.84
N ASP A 28 0.54 33.95 -1.29
CA ASP A 28 0.87 35.38 -1.12
C ASP A 28 1.04 35.81 0.36
N SER A 29 0.44 35.07 1.30
CA SER A 29 0.58 35.30 2.75
C SER A 29 1.84 34.69 3.36
N GLY A 30 2.68 34.03 2.55
CA GLY A 30 3.90 33.34 2.97
C GLY A 30 3.67 31.93 3.54
N SER A 31 2.42 31.48 3.64
CA SER A 31 2.11 30.08 4.00
C SER A 31 2.42 29.15 2.84
N TYR A 32 2.87 27.93 3.13
CA TYR A 32 3.29 26.96 2.10
C TYR A 32 2.64 25.59 2.30
N ARG A 33 2.56 24.82 1.21
CA ARG A 33 2.02 23.46 1.19
C ARG A 33 2.84 22.60 0.26
N PHE A 34 3.34 21.45 0.75
CA PHE A 34 4.01 20.48 -0.09
C PHE A 34 3.04 19.85 -1.10
N LEU A 35 3.55 19.59 -2.30
CA LEU A 35 2.81 19.07 -3.44
C LEU A 35 3.33 17.69 -3.80
N PRO A 36 2.51 16.63 -3.63
CA PRO A 36 2.77 15.35 -4.25
C PRO A 36 3.00 15.49 -5.77
N ASP A 37 3.90 14.72 -6.34
CA ASP A 37 4.35 14.82 -7.75
C ASP A 37 3.19 14.87 -8.76
N ARG A 38 2.10 14.12 -8.51
CA ARG A 38 0.90 14.11 -9.36
C ARG A 38 0.16 15.44 -9.47
N TYR A 39 0.44 16.38 -8.56
CA TYR A 39 -0.14 17.71 -8.53
C TYR A 39 0.85 18.78 -9.02
N VAL A 40 2.01 18.35 -9.50
CA VAL A 40 2.99 19.21 -10.16
C VAL A 40 3.05 18.83 -11.64
N GLU A 41 2.90 19.84 -12.48
CA GLU A 41 3.06 19.71 -13.92
C GLU A 41 4.04 20.78 -14.40
N GLY A 42 4.69 20.56 -15.54
CA GLY A 42 5.69 21.48 -16.08
C GLY A 42 6.20 21.02 -17.44
N SER A 43 7.29 21.60 -17.91
CA SER A 43 7.96 21.16 -19.13
C SER A 43 8.93 20.01 -18.82
N CYS A 44 8.86 18.95 -19.64
CA CYS A 44 9.77 17.81 -19.53
C CYS A 44 11.23 18.27 -19.69
N PRO A 45 12.15 17.91 -18.78
CA PRO A 45 13.56 18.30 -18.89
C PRO A 45 14.29 17.66 -20.08
N ILE A 46 13.75 16.57 -20.63
CA ILE A 46 14.38 15.79 -21.69
C ILE A 46 13.90 16.20 -23.08
N CYS A 47 12.57 16.28 -23.28
CA CYS A 47 11.98 16.54 -24.60
C CYS A 47 11.22 17.87 -24.70
N SER A 48 11.19 18.66 -23.61
CA SER A 48 10.49 19.94 -23.52
C SER A 48 8.97 19.88 -23.74
N ALA A 49 8.38 18.67 -23.76
CA ALA A 49 6.94 18.51 -23.81
C ALA A 49 6.27 19.28 -22.66
N PRO A 50 5.26 20.12 -22.95
CA PRO A 50 4.51 20.80 -21.91
C PRO A 50 3.69 19.79 -21.10
N ASP A 51 3.32 20.19 -19.89
CA ASP A 51 2.37 19.47 -19.03
C ASP A 51 2.84 18.07 -18.58
N ALA A 52 4.15 17.84 -18.61
CA ALA A 52 4.76 16.65 -18.06
C ALA A 52 4.56 16.60 -16.55
N ARG A 53 4.30 15.42 -15.99
CA ARG A 53 4.10 15.22 -14.54
C ARG A 53 5.44 15.33 -13.81
N GLY A 54 5.38 15.60 -12.51
CA GLY A 54 6.58 15.70 -11.66
C GLY A 54 7.47 14.45 -11.69
N ASP A 55 6.91 13.27 -11.93
CA ASP A 55 7.63 12.00 -11.89
C ASP A 55 7.93 11.39 -13.28
N GLN A 56 7.17 11.78 -14.31
CA GLN A 56 7.21 11.15 -15.62
C GLN A 56 6.69 12.05 -16.74
N CYS A 57 7.31 11.94 -17.91
CA CYS A 57 6.78 12.53 -19.15
C CYS A 57 5.99 11.49 -19.95
N ASP A 58 4.71 11.76 -20.18
CA ASP A 58 3.84 10.88 -20.98
C ASP A 58 4.16 10.94 -22.50
N VAL A 59 4.94 11.94 -22.96
CA VAL A 59 5.32 12.11 -24.38
C VAL A 59 6.56 11.30 -24.76
N CYS A 60 7.65 11.41 -23.98
CA CYS A 60 8.89 10.68 -24.28
C CYS A 60 9.12 9.45 -23.38
N GLY A 61 8.28 9.24 -22.36
CA GLY A 61 8.37 8.12 -21.42
C GLY A 61 9.48 8.26 -20.37
N ALA A 62 10.26 9.34 -20.39
CA ALA A 62 11.34 9.56 -19.42
C ALA A 62 10.79 9.76 -18.00
N THR A 63 11.48 9.19 -17.03
CA THR A 63 11.30 9.41 -15.58
C THR A 63 12.44 10.29 -15.06
N TYR A 64 12.14 11.15 -14.10
CA TYR A 64 13.08 12.10 -13.51
C TYR A 64 12.63 12.43 -12.08
N GLU A 65 13.53 13.00 -11.30
CA GLU A 65 13.18 13.51 -9.98
C GLU A 65 12.32 14.76 -10.11
N ALA A 66 11.39 14.97 -9.17
CA ALA A 66 10.43 16.06 -9.24
C ALA A 66 11.12 17.40 -9.52
N HIS A 67 12.17 17.74 -8.77
CA HIS A 67 12.91 19.01 -8.88
C HIS A 67 13.57 19.28 -10.25
N GLU A 68 13.68 18.27 -11.13
CA GLU A 68 14.22 18.41 -12.48
C GLU A 68 13.18 18.97 -13.47
N LEU A 69 11.90 19.03 -13.10
CA LEU A 69 10.84 19.54 -13.96
C LEU A 69 11.03 21.05 -14.21
N VAL A 70 11.00 21.44 -15.48
CA VAL A 70 11.21 22.83 -15.88
C VAL A 70 9.89 23.61 -15.78
N ASN A 71 9.91 24.82 -15.23
CA ASN A 71 8.72 25.65 -15.01
C ASN A 71 7.58 24.90 -14.29
N PRO A 72 7.84 24.36 -13.07
CA PRO A 72 6.84 23.61 -12.35
C PRO A 72 5.68 24.52 -11.93
N ARG A 73 4.46 24.01 -12.07
CA ARG A 73 3.21 24.66 -11.67
C ARG A 73 2.34 23.69 -10.89
N SER A 74 1.60 24.21 -9.91
CA SER A 74 0.63 23.41 -9.16
C SER A 74 -0.66 23.24 -9.96
N LYS A 75 -1.14 22.00 -10.04
CA LYS A 75 -2.47 21.69 -10.58
C LYS A 75 -3.59 22.13 -9.65
N ILE A 76 -3.32 22.21 -8.35
CA ILE A 76 -4.29 22.57 -7.32
C ILE A 76 -4.37 24.10 -7.18
N ASP A 77 -3.23 24.78 -7.35
CA ASP A 77 -3.13 26.23 -7.20
C ASP A 77 -2.25 26.83 -8.31
N PRO A 78 -2.81 27.06 -9.51
CA PRO A 78 -2.05 27.52 -10.67
C PRO A 78 -1.39 28.89 -10.51
N GLY A 79 -1.84 29.71 -9.54
CA GLY A 79 -1.31 31.05 -9.29
C GLY A 79 -0.17 31.10 -8.28
N SER A 80 0.05 30.02 -7.52
CA SER A 80 1.11 29.96 -6.50
C SER A 80 2.49 29.81 -7.12
N VAL A 81 3.48 30.45 -6.48
CA VAL A 81 4.90 30.20 -6.78
C VAL A 81 5.28 28.82 -6.26
N ILE A 82 5.99 28.05 -7.10
CA ILE A 82 6.51 26.74 -6.71
C ILE A 82 7.96 26.89 -6.28
N GLU A 83 8.26 26.39 -5.08
CA GLU A 83 9.61 26.28 -4.54
C GLU A 83 9.93 24.82 -4.24
N VAL A 84 11.22 24.48 -4.14
CA VAL A 84 11.67 23.21 -3.60
C VAL A 84 12.10 23.44 -2.16
N ARG A 85 11.56 22.65 -1.23
CA ARG A 85 11.92 22.72 0.20
C ARG A 85 12.28 21.36 0.74
N ASP A 86 13.21 21.39 1.70
CA ASP A 86 13.58 20.21 2.48
C ASP A 86 12.42 19.83 3.41
N THR A 87 12.13 18.54 3.46
CA THR A 87 11.07 17.97 4.30
C THR A 87 11.54 16.66 4.89
N GLU A 88 11.34 16.50 6.19
CA GLU A 88 11.72 15.30 6.93
C GLU A 88 10.63 14.23 6.80
N HIS A 89 11.05 12.99 6.51
CA HIS A 89 10.18 11.83 6.44
C HIS A 89 10.79 10.66 7.20
N LEU A 90 9.93 9.84 7.81
CA LEU A 90 10.35 8.53 8.31
C LEU A 90 10.22 7.50 7.19
N PHE A 91 11.13 6.55 7.15
CA PHE A 91 11.21 5.47 6.17
C PHE A 91 11.21 4.12 6.89
N PHE A 92 10.34 3.21 6.46
CA PHE A 92 10.39 1.83 6.93
C PHE A 92 11.57 1.12 6.29
N ARG A 93 12.46 0.59 7.13
CA ARG A 93 13.70 -0.13 6.78
C ARG A 93 13.41 -1.51 6.20
N LEU A 94 12.77 -1.53 5.03
CA LEU A 94 12.36 -2.76 4.33
C LEU A 94 13.57 -3.66 3.99
N ASP A 95 14.75 -3.05 3.85
CA ASP A 95 16.04 -3.73 3.67
C ASP A 95 16.35 -4.75 4.78
N LEU A 96 15.92 -4.50 6.03
CA LEU A 96 16.14 -5.42 7.16
C LEU A 96 15.40 -6.76 7.00
N PHE A 97 14.43 -6.84 6.10
CA PHE A 97 13.57 -8.00 5.90
C PHE A 97 13.96 -8.83 4.67
N GLN A 98 14.96 -8.40 3.91
CA GLN A 98 15.34 -9.00 2.62
C GLN A 98 15.54 -10.51 2.69
N ASP A 99 16.38 -10.99 3.61
CA ASP A 99 16.74 -12.41 3.69
C ASP A 99 15.57 -13.28 4.16
N SER A 100 14.79 -12.76 5.11
CA SER A 100 13.60 -13.42 5.61
C SER A 100 12.50 -13.52 4.54
N LEU A 101 12.29 -12.44 3.77
CA LEU A 101 11.32 -12.43 2.66
C LEU A 101 11.77 -13.30 1.48
N ASN A 102 13.07 -13.39 1.20
CA ASN A 102 13.61 -14.34 0.22
C ASN A 102 13.30 -15.79 0.63
N SER A 103 13.52 -16.13 1.90
CA SER A 103 13.20 -17.46 2.43
C SER A 103 11.70 -17.74 2.37
N HIS A 104 10.87 -16.78 2.78
CA HIS A 104 9.41 -16.87 2.68
C HIS A 104 8.93 -17.07 1.24
N TYR A 105 9.52 -16.35 0.27
CA TYR A 105 9.22 -16.52 -1.14
C TYR A 105 9.49 -17.96 -1.61
N LEU A 106 10.61 -18.56 -1.19
CA LEU A 106 10.94 -19.95 -1.54
C LEU A 106 9.91 -20.94 -0.99
N GLU A 107 9.43 -20.74 0.24
CA GLU A 107 8.38 -21.58 0.84
C GLU A 107 7.01 -21.44 0.16
N ARG A 108 6.77 -20.31 -0.53
CA ARG A 108 5.48 -20.04 -1.19
C ARG A 108 5.49 -20.38 -2.68
N MET A 109 6.61 -20.83 -3.25
CA MET A 109 6.74 -21.12 -4.68
C MET A 109 5.73 -22.15 -5.20
N ASP A 110 5.32 -23.13 -4.38
CA ASP A 110 4.35 -24.16 -4.80
C ASP A 110 2.89 -23.73 -4.63
N VAL A 111 2.65 -22.62 -3.93
CA VAL A 111 1.31 -22.13 -3.59
C VAL A 111 0.91 -20.90 -4.41
N TRP A 112 1.87 -20.00 -4.66
CA TRP A 112 1.62 -18.76 -5.38
C TRP A 112 1.51 -18.98 -6.88
N ARG A 113 0.54 -18.28 -7.49
CA ARG A 113 0.34 -18.26 -8.94
C ARG A 113 1.59 -17.70 -9.66
N PRO A 114 1.83 -18.06 -10.93
CA PRO A 114 3.01 -17.61 -11.67
C PRO A 114 3.23 -16.09 -11.69
N ASN A 115 2.16 -15.30 -11.85
CA ASN A 115 2.21 -13.84 -11.84
C ASN A 115 2.67 -13.27 -10.48
N VAL A 116 2.14 -13.83 -9.38
CA VAL A 116 2.53 -13.48 -8.02
C VAL A 116 4.02 -13.77 -7.82
N ARG A 117 4.46 -14.99 -8.13
CA ARG A 117 5.88 -15.37 -8.00
C ARG A 117 6.81 -14.46 -8.81
N ALA A 118 6.48 -14.23 -10.08
CA ALA A 118 7.30 -13.39 -10.96
C ALA A 118 7.42 -11.96 -10.41
N MET A 119 6.30 -11.35 -10.01
CA MET A 119 6.32 -9.97 -9.51
C MET A 119 7.03 -9.87 -8.16
N THR A 120 6.78 -10.80 -7.23
CA THR A 120 7.48 -10.82 -5.93
C THR A 120 8.97 -11.03 -6.10
N LYS A 121 9.39 -11.97 -6.97
CA LYS A 121 10.80 -12.22 -7.25
C LYS A 121 11.49 -10.99 -7.83
N ASN A 122 10.87 -10.30 -8.78
CA ASN A 122 11.42 -9.06 -9.34
C ASN A 122 11.68 -8.00 -8.25
N TRP A 123 10.77 -7.86 -7.28
CA TRP A 123 10.96 -6.96 -6.14
C TRP A 123 12.14 -7.37 -5.25
N LEU A 124 12.29 -8.67 -4.98
CA LEU A 124 13.38 -9.18 -4.16
C LEU A 124 14.75 -9.05 -4.86
N ASP A 125 14.81 -9.34 -6.16
CA ASP A 125 16.04 -9.28 -6.97
C ASP A 125 16.56 -7.84 -7.15
N MET A 126 15.68 -6.83 -7.12
CA MET A 126 16.08 -5.41 -7.16
C MET A 126 16.79 -4.94 -5.88
N GLY A 127 16.69 -5.71 -4.79
CA GLY A 127 17.11 -5.29 -3.46
C GLY A 127 16.11 -4.33 -2.83
N LEU A 128 15.56 -4.73 -1.68
CA LEU A 128 14.61 -3.94 -0.92
C LEU A 128 15.31 -2.72 -0.32
N LYS A 129 14.70 -1.55 -0.49
CA LYS A 129 15.19 -0.27 0.01
C LYS A 129 14.21 0.32 1.02
N PRO A 130 14.68 1.15 1.96
CA PRO A 130 13.81 1.90 2.84
C PRO A 130 12.74 2.69 2.07
N ARG A 131 11.49 2.68 2.54
CA ARG A 131 10.37 3.41 1.88
C ARG A 131 9.72 4.39 2.84
N ALA A 132 9.59 5.65 2.42
CA ALA A 132 9.08 6.76 3.25
C ALA A 132 7.65 6.52 3.73
N VAL A 133 7.42 6.25 5.02
CA VAL A 133 6.15 5.94 5.75
C VAL A 133 5.24 7.15 6.07
N THR A 134 5.75 8.37 5.91
CA THR A 134 5.01 9.61 6.19
C THR A 134 4.78 10.44 4.92
N ARG A 135 3.75 11.28 4.91
CA ARG A 135 3.48 12.24 3.82
C ARG A 135 2.97 13.58 4.34
N ASP A 136 3.31 14.64 3.62
CA ASP A 136 2.82 16.01 3.83
C ASP A 136 1.41 16.20 3.28
N ILE A 137 0.43 15.66 4.00
CA ILE A 137 -1.00 15.77 3.69
C ILE A 137 -1.78 15.98 4.97
N GLN A 138 -2.96 16.60 4.89
CA GLN A 138 -3.82 16.83 6.07
C GLN A 138 -4.81 15.68 6.32
N TRP A 139 -5.20 14.95 5.28
CA TRP A 139 -6.14 13.83 5.39
C TRP A 139 -5.40 12.50 5.55
N GLY A 140 -5.59 11.85 6.69
CA GLY A 140 -4.99 10.55 7.00
C GLY A 140 -4.89 10.32 8.50
N ILE A 141 -4.12 9.31 8.89
CA ILE A 141 -3.86 9.00 10.30
C ILE A 141 -2.72 9.87 10.83
N ASP A 142 -2.96 10.56 11.95
CA ASP A 142 -1.94 11.38 12.61
C ASP A 142 -0.74 10.55 13.06
N LEU A 143 0.46 11.13 12.97
CA LEU A 143 1.67 10.49 13.46
C LEU A 143 1.69 10.50 14.99
N PRO A 144 2.17 9.43 15.67
CA PRO A 144 2.35 9.43 17.11
C PRO A 144 3.65 10.13 17.53
N LEU A 145 3.95 11.29 16.94
CA LEU A 145 5.16 12.07 17.17
C LEU A 145 4.79 13.48 17.63
N SER A 146 5.66 14.08 18.43
CA SER A 146 5.51 15.46 18.88
C SER A 146 6.43 16.38 18.08
N GLY A 147 5.94 17.58 17.76
CA GLY A 147 6.73 18.64 17.14
C GLY A 147 6.08 19.19 15.88
N SER A 148 6.25 20.50 15.67
CA SER A 148 5.59 21.25 14.59
C SER A 148 5.83 20.70 13.19
N ASN A 149 6.94 19.98 12.98
CA ASN A 149 7.28 19.37 11.69
C ASN A 149 6.44 18.11 11.38
N TRP A 150 5.85 17.48 12.40
CA TRP A 150 5.08 16.23 12.26
C TRP A 150 3.57 16.46 12.25
N ASP A 151 3.09 17.58 12.83
CA ASP A 151 1.66 17.92 12.94
C ASP A 151 0.97 18.06 11.58
N SER A 152 1.70 18.49 10.55
CA SER A 152 1.23 18.63 9.17
C SER A 152 1.36 17.36 8.33
N LYS A 153 1.86 16.26 8.92
CA LYS A 153 2.13 15.00 8.22
C LYS A 153 1.20 13.89 8.69
N ARG A 154 0.96 12.91 7.82
CA ARG A 154 0.16 11.72 8.12
C ARG A 154 0.93 10.46 7.79
N VAL A 155 0.53 9.35 8.42
CA VAL A 155 0.91 8.01 7.99
C VAL A 155 0.39 7.84 6.56
N TYR A 156 1.27 7.46 5.64
CA TYR A 156 0.88 7.39 4.24
C TYR A 156 0.18 6.04 3.94
N VAL A 157 -0.70 6.05 2.95
CA VAL A 157 -1.79 5.07 2.77
C VAL A 157 -1.33 3.63 2.55
N TRP A 158 -0.38 3.34 1.66
CA TRP A 158 0.19 2.00 1.49
C TRP A 158 0.77 1.35 2.78
N PHE A 159 1.22 2.13 3.77
CA PHE A 159 1.72 1.59 5.03
C PHE A 159 0.58 1.25 6.01
N GLU A 160 -0.47 2.07 6.04
CA GLU A 160 -1.60 1.87 6.96
C GLU A 160 -2.73 1.01 6.38
N ALA A 161 -2.99 1.08 5.08
CA ALA A 161 -4.09 0.37 4.43
C ALA A 161 -3.97 -1.16 4.56
N VAL A 162 -2.76 -1.71 4.42
CA VAL A 162 -2.53 -3.16 4.60
C VAL A 162 -2.76 -3.62 6.06
N GLN A 163 -2.61 -2.71 7.03
CA GLN A 163 -2.95 -2.97 8.43
C GLN A 163 -4.47 -2.99 8.66
N GLY A 164 -5.27 -2.56 7.67
CA GLY A 164 -6.73 -2.56 7.73
C GLY A 164 -7.30 -3.93 8.11
N TYR A 165 -6.72 -5.03 7.60
CA TYR A 165 -7.16 -6.38 7.95
C TYR A 165 -6.99 -6.68 9.45
N TYR A 166 -5.80 -6.42 9.97
CA TYR A 166 -5.44 -6.64 11.37
C TYR A 166 -6.21 -5.73 12.32
N THR A 167 -6.31 -4.45 11.98
CA THR A 167 -7.02 -3.47 12.80
C THR A 167 -8.53 -3.69 12.77
N CYS A 168 -9.11 -4.11 11.64
CA CYS A 168 -10.53 -4.47 11.55
C CYS A 168 -10.89 -5.60 12.50
N ALA A 169 -10.08 -6.66 12.57
CA ALA A 169 -10.33 -7.77 13.49
C ALA A 169 -10.26 -7.35 14.97
N ARG A 170 -9.29 -6.50 15.32
CA ARG A 170 -9.18 -5.92 16.68
C ARG A 170 -10.39 -5.05 17.02
N ILE A 171 -10.78 -4.16 16.12
CA ILE A 171 -11.95 -3.29 16.29
C ILE A 171 -13.24 -4.11 16.40
N TRP A 172 -13.36 -5.20 15.63
CA TRP A 172 -14.49 -6.12 15.75
C TRP A 172 -14.54 -6.77 17.14
N ALA A 173 -13.41 -7.26 17.64
CA ALA A 173 -13.35 -7.87 18.97
C ALA A 173 -13.72 -6.86 20.07
N GLU A 174 -13.17 -5.64 20.00
CA GLU A 174 -13.50 -4.53 20.91
C GLU A 174 -14.99 -4.16 20.90
N ARG A 175 -15.62 -4.09 19.73
CA ARG A 175 -17.00 -3.60 19.59
C ARG A 175 -18.06 -4.67 19.78
N HIS A 176 -17.75 -5.92 19.47
CA HIS A 176 -18.74 -6.98 19.35
C HIS A 176 -18.43 -8.20 20.21
N ALA A 177 -17.19 -8.68 20.25
CA ALA A 177 -16.89 -9.91 20.97
C ALA A 177 -17.05 -9.75 22.49
N ASP A 178 -16.54 -8.66 23.05
CA ASP A 178 -16.60 -8.38 24.48
C ASP A 178 -18.05 -8.25 24.98
N GLY A 179 -18.84 -7.39 24.33
CA GLY A 179 -20.26 -7.19 24.68
C GLY A 179 -21.17 -8.40 24.42
N ALA A 180 -20.77 -9.33 23.54
CA ALA A 180 -21.50 -10.56 23.27
C ALA A 180 -21.12 -11.73 24.20
N GLY A 181 -20.20 -11.52 25.16
CA GLY A 181 -19.77 -12.57 26.09
C GLY A 181 -18.88 -13.64 25.44
N HIS A 182 -18.13 -13.27 24.40
CA HIS A 182 -17.15 -14.18 23.80
C HIS A 182 -16.10 -14.59 24.85
N LEU A 183 -15.69 -15.87 24.87
CA LEU A 183 -14.79 -16.42 25.90
C LEU A 183 -13.46 -15.65 26.01
N ASP A 184 -12.92 -15.21 24.86
CA ASP A 184 -11.69 -14.42 24.78
C ASP A 184 -11.91 -12.90 24.84
N GLY A 185 -13.16 -12.41 24.97
CA GLY A 185 -13.49 -10.98 25.03
C GLY A 185 -12.82 -10.15 23.94
N ILE A 186 -12.18 -9.04 24.34
CA ILE A 186 -11.39 -8.17 23.45
C ILE A 186 -10.24 -8.90 22.73
N ASP A 187 -9.76 -10.04 23.23
CA ASP A 187 -8.67 -10.82 22.65
C ASP A 187 -9.13 -11.84 21.60
N ALA A 188 -10.43 -11.93 21.31
CA ALA A 188 -11.00 -12.85 20.32
C ALA A 188 -10.38 -12.72 18.91
N TRP A 189 -9.84 -11.55 18.56
CA TRP A 189 -9.14 -11.36 17.29
C TRP A 189 -7.88 -12.24 17.17
N LYS A 190 -7.24 -12.61 18.27
CA LYS A 190 -6.01 -13.43 18.27
C LYS A 190 -6.25 -14.80 17.64
N ASN A 191 -7.44 -15.37 17.81
CA ASN A 191 -7.83 -16.65 17.21
C ASN A 191 -7.71 -16.69 15.68
N TRP A 192 -7.77 -15.52 15.04
CA TRP A 192 -7.66 -15.38 13.58
C TRP A 192 -6.27 -14.93 13.13
N TRP A 193 -5.47 -14.38 14.03
CA TRP A 193 -4.27 -13.62 13.67
C TRP A 193 -2.97 -14.18 14.24
N THR A 194 -3.02 -14.93 15.33
CA THR A 194 -1.80 -15.43 16.00
C THR A 194 -1.63 -16.93 15.84
N VAL A 195 -0.39 -17.38 15.74
CA VAL A 195 -0.04 -18.79 15.85
C VAL A 195 -0.44 -19.30 17.23
N SER A 196 -1.16 -20.42 17.29
CA SER A 196 -1.64 -20.99 18.56
C SER A 196 -0.48 -21.47 19.43
N LYS A 197 -0.76 -21.73 20.72
CA LYS A 197 0.22 -22.31 21.65
C LYS A 197 0.81 -23.64 21.17
N ASP A 198 0.02 -24.41 20.42
CA ASP A 198 0.41 -25.69 19.85
C ASP A 198 1.10 -25.55 18.47
N GLY A 199 1.41 -24.32 18.04
CA GLY A 199 2.10 -24.05 16.78
C GLY A 199 1.19 -24.04 15.54
N VAL A 200 -0.13 -24.06 15.70
CA VAL A 200 -1.06 -24.06 14.57
C VAL A 200 -1.25 -22.62 14.08
N SER A 201 -0.88 -22.37 12.82
CA SER A 201 -1.03 -21.06 12.19
C SER A 201 -2.42 -20.91 11.51
N PRO A 202 -3.14 -19.80 11.70
CA PRO A 202 -4.36 -19.51 10.95
C PRO A 202 -4.07 -19.38 9.45
N LYS A 203 -5.05 -19.73 8.62
CA LYS A 203 -4.93 -19.60 7.16
C LYS A 203 -5.37 -18.21 6.70
N HIS A 204 -4.43 -17.42 6.20
CA HIS A 204 -4.72 -16.11 5.62
C HIS A 204 -4.63 -16.19 4.09
N LEU A 205 -5.71 -15.76 3.43
CA LEU A 205 -5.81 -15.66 1.98
C LEU A 205 -6.17 -14.22 1.61
N TYR A 206 -5.32 -13.57 0.81
CA TYR A 206 -5.54 -12.19 0.38
C TYR A 206 -5.85 -12.15 -1.12
N PHE A 207 -7.13 -11.95 -1.46
CA PHE A 207 -7.60 -11.85 -2.85
C PHE A 207 -7.46 -10.42 -3.37
N MET A 208 -6.85 -10.25 -4.55
CA MET A 208 -6.60 -8.93 -5.12
C MET A 208 -6.37 -8.93 -6.63
N GLY A 209 -6.30 -7.74 -7.23
CA GLY A 209 -5.72 -7.56 -8.56
C GLY A 209 -4.19 -7.52 -8.53
N LYS A 210 -3.53 -7.84 -9.65
CA LYS A 210 -2.07 -7.95 -9.77
C LYS A 210 -1.28 -6.74 -9.25
N ASP A 211 -1.82 -5.53 -9.36
CA ASP A 211 -1.14 -4.31 -8.89
C ASP A 211 -0.90 -4.29 -7.38
N ASN A 212 -1.64 -5.10 -6.63
CA ASN A 212 -1.54 -5.17 -5.18
C ASN A 212 -0.56 -6.25 -4.68
N ILE A 213 0.01 -7.07 -5.58
CA ILE A 213 0.91 -8.18 -5.22
C ILE A 213 2.04 -7.71 -4.30
N PRO A 214 2.84 -6.67 -4.63
CA PRO A 214 3.99 -6.31 -3.80
C PRO A 214 3.58 -5.83 -2.41
N PHE A 215 2.40 -5.22 -2.27
CA PHE A 215 1.89 -4.81 -0.96
C PHE A 215 1.58 -6.00 -0.07
N HIS A 216 1.25 -7.17 -0.63
CA HIS A 216 0.82 -8.35 0.14
C HIS A 216 1.82 -9.49 0.17
N THR A 217 2.85 -9.46 -0.69
CA THR A 217 3.95 -10.45 -0.65
C THR A 217 5.27 -9.88 -0.12
N ILE A 218 5.39 -8.55 -0.02
CA ILE A 218 6.59 -7.87 0.48
C ILE A 218 6.24 -6.97 1.67
N ILE A 219 5.40 -5.96 1.45
CA ILE A 219 5.16 -4.91 2.47
C ILE A 219 4.41 -5.45 3.67
N TRP A 220 3.26 -6.10 3.45
CA TRP A 220 2.44 -6.61 4.55
C TRP A 220 3.14 -7.70 5.36
N PRO A 221 3.79 -8.70 4.75
CA PRO A 221 4.55 -9.69 5.52
C PRO A 221 5.69 -9.05 6.30
N ALA A 222 6.44 -8.09 5.72
CA ALA A 222 7.47 -7.36 6.45
C ALA A 222 6.93 -6.59 7.67
N LEU A 223 5.75 -5.97 7.56
CA LEU A 223 5.10 -5.32 8.70
C LEU A 223 4.73 -6.31 9.80
N LEU A 224 4.18 -7.47 9.45
CA LEU A 224 3.86 -8.52 10.40
C LEU A 224 5.13 -9.08 11.08
N MET A 225 6.17 -9.36 10.30
CA MET A 225 7.49 -9.76 10.82
C MET A 225 8.06 -8.68 11.75
N GLY A 226 7.92 -7.41 11.39
CA GLY A 226 8.39 -6.27 12.17
C GLY A 226 7.64 -6.13 13.49
N ILE A 227 6.32 -6.28 13.49
CA ILE A 227 5.49 -6.29 14.72
C ILE A 227 5.92 -7.44 15.64
N ASN A 228 6.11 -8.64 15.09
CA ASN A 228 6.54 -9.80 15.86
C ASN A 228 7.93 -9.59 16.46
N SER A 229 8.88 -9.15 15.64
CA SER A 229 10.25 -8.84 16.04
C SER A 229 10.32 -7.76 17.12
N ALA A 230 9.58 -6.66 16.95
CA ALA A 230 9.53 -5.58 17.93
C ALA A 230 8.92 -6.02 19.27
N ARG A 231 7.95 -6.93 19.27
CA ARG A 231 7.34 -7.49 20.49
C ARG A 231 8.25 -8.46 21.23
N SER A 232 9.02 -9.27 20.51
CA SER A 232 9.88 -10.31 21.10
C SER A 232 11.32 -9.85 21.35
N GLY A 233 11.76 -8.77 20.69
CA GLY A 233 13.16 -8.35 20.66
C GLY A 233 14.06 -9.23 19.77
N SER A 234 13.50 -10.21 19.07
CA SER A 234 14.24 -11.09 18.15
C SER A 234 14.32 -10.48 16.75
N PRO A 235 15.29 -10.87 15.90
CA PRO A 235 15.34 -10.40 14.51
C PRO A 235 14.06 -10.73 13.72
N PRO A 236 13.70 -9.95 12.70
CA PRO A 236 12.57 -10.26 11.82
C PRO A 236 12.68 -11.64 11.18
N SER A 237 11.59 -12.42 11.25
CA SER A 237 11.55 -13.80 10.75
C SER A 237 10.22 -14.13 10.10
N HIS A 238 10.28 -14.88 9.00
CA HIS A 238 9.13 -15.40 8.26
C HIS A 238 8.50 -16.63 8.90
N ALA A 239 9.15 -17.20 9.91
CA ALA A 239 8.66 -18.32 10.70
C ALA A 239 8.08 -17.80 12.03
N PRO A 240 6.78 -17.45 12.10
CA PRO A 240 6.17 -16.99 13.34
C PRO A 240 6.09 -18.11 14.39
N GLU A 241 6.51 -17.81 15.60
CA GLU A 241 6.41 -18.69 16.77
C GLU A 241 5.02 -18.59 17.46
N PRO A 242 4.66 -19.52 18.36
CA PRO A 242 3.43 -19.41 19.15
C PRO A 242 3.23 -18.03 19.77
N GLY A 243 2.07 -17.41 19.52
CA GLY A 243 1.73 -16.05 19.96
C GLY A 243 2.12 -14.93 18.98
N ASN A 244 2.98 -15.19 18.00
CA ASN A 244 3.29 -14.24 16.94
C ASN A 244 2.13 -14.13 15.94
N LEU A 245 2.04 -12.98 15.27
CA LEU A 245 1.13 -12.79 14.14
C LEU A 245 1.55 -13.71 12.99
N ALA A 246 0.57 -14.42 12.44
CA ALA A 246 0.75 -15.29 11.29
C ALA A 246 0.93 -14.47 10.00
N LEU A 247 1.74 -15.01 9.08
CA LEU A 247 1.86 -14.51 7.72
C LEU A 247 0.84 -15.16 6.79
N GLU A 248 0.74 -14.63 5.58
CA GLU A 248 -0.13 -15.15 4.54
C GLU A 248 0.20 -16.59 4.15
N SER A 249 -0.87 -17.38 3.98
CA SER A 249 -0.79 -18.70 3.37
C SER A 249 -0.83 -18.60 1.85
N ASN A 250 -1.59 -17.66 1.29
CA ASN A 250 -1.64 -17.41 -0.15
C ASN A 250 -2.06 -15.96 -0.47
N VAL A 251 -1.68 -15.49 -1.65
CA VAL A 251 -2.11 -14.21 -2.23
C VAL A 251 -2.71 -14.47 -3.62
N PRO A 252 -3.98 -14.92 -3.74
CA PRO A 252 -4.60 -15.08 -5.04
C PRO A 252 -4.76 -13.73 -5.76
N ALA A 253 -3.94 -13.51 -6.79
CA ALA A 253 -4.01 -12.31 -7.61
C ALA A 253 -4.57 -12.61 -8.99
N ASN A 254 -5.52 -11.78 -9.43
CA ASN A 254 -6.09 -11.83 -10.77
C ASN A 254 -5.45 -10.78 -11.71
N GLU A 255 -5.40 -11.13 -12.98
CA GLU A 255 -5.07 -10.23 -14.10
C GLU A 255 -6.22 -9.23 -14.34
N TYR A 256 -6.11 -8.35 -15.34
CA TYR A 256 -7.15 -7.34 -15.57
C TYR A 256 -8.39 -7.93 -16.26
N LEU A 257 -9.55 -7.44 -15.84
CA LEU A 257 -10.76 -7.52 -16.65
C LEU A 257 -10.84 -6.27 -17.52
N MET A 258 -10.93 -6.46 -18.82
CA MET A 258 -11.08 -5.44 -19.86
C MET A 258 -12.55 -5.30 -20.24
N LEU A 259 -12.90 -4.26 -20.98
CA LEU A 259 -14.23 -4.03 -21.53
C LEU A 259 -14.11 -3.73 -23.01
N GLN A 260 -14.66 -4.61 -23.86
CA GLN A 260 -14.63 -4.48 -25.32
C GLN A 260 -13.24 -4.14 -25.88
N GLY A 261 -12.21 -4.81 -25.37
CA GLY A 261 -10.80 -4.64 -25.79
C GLY A 261 -10.09 -3.43 -25.18
N GLY A 262 -10.72 -2.66 -24.29
CA GLY A 262 -10.14 -1.49 -23.63
C GLY A 262 -10.16 -1.59 -22.10
N GLN A 263 -9.25 -0.87 -21.42
CA GLN A 263 -9.31 -0.73 -19.97
C GLN A 263 -10.54 0.07 -19.53
N PHE A 264 -11.11 -0.29 -18.39
CA PHE A 264 -12.17 0.47 -17.74
C PHE A 264 -11.72 1.92 -17.49
N SER A 265 -12.57 2.90 -17.81
CA SER A 265 -12.25 4.31 -17.68
C SER A 265 -13.46 5.14 -17.28
N LYS A 266 -13.38 5.75 -16.10
CA LYS A 266 -14.42 6.68 -15.63
C LYS A 266 -14.50 7.94 -16.51
N SER A 267 -13.36 8.50 -16.88
CA SER A 267 -13.28 9.73 -17.67
C SER A 267 -13.86 9.56 -19.07
N ARG A 268 -13.63 8.39 -19.71
CA ARG A 268 -14.22 8.04 -21.01
C ARG A 268 -15.63 7.43 -20.91
N ARG A 269 -16.20 7.34 -19.70
CA ARG A 269 -17.46 6.64 -19.42
C ARG A 269 -17.50 5.20 -19.98
N HIS A 270 -16.34 4.54 -20.00
CA HIS A 270 -16.14 3.20 -20.52
C HIS A 270 -16.08 2.21 -19.36
N ALA A 271 -17.25 1.85 -18.83
CA ALA A 271 -17.37 0.93 -17.70
C ALA A 271 -18.77 0.30 -17.63
N VAL A 272 -18.83 -0.90 -17.05
CA VAL A 272 -20.08 -1.51 -16.59
C VAL A 272 -20.27 -1.13 -15.13
N TRP A 273 -21.22 -0.24 -14.86
CA TRP A 273 -21.52 0.20 -13.49
C TRP A 273 -22.46 -0.78 -12.81
N LEU A 274 -22.04 -1.30 -11.65
CA LEU A 274 -22.81 -2.31 -10.92
C LEU A 274 -24.25 -1.88 -10.62
N PRO A 275 -24.54 -0.65 -10.11
CA PRO A 275 -25.92 -0.23 -9.88
C PRO A 275 -26.77 -0.25 -11.16
N SER A 276 -26.26 0.31 -12.25
CA SER A 276 -26.96 0.35 -13.55
C SER A 276 -27.14 -1.03 -14.18
N PHE A 277 -26.22 -1.97 -13.92
CA PHE A 277 -26.38 -3.35 -14.35
C PHE A 277 -27.51 -4.03 -13.57
N LEU A 278 -27.54 -3.88 -12.24
CA LEU A 278 -28.51 -4.51 -11.35
C LEU A 278 -29.94 -3.94 -11.48
N GLU A 279 -30.09 -2.74 -12.05
CA GLU A 279 -31.41 -2.21 -12.45
C GLU A 279 -32.05 -3.02 -13.60
N ARG A 280 -31.27 -3.78 -14.37
CA ARG A 280 -31.72 -4.45 -15.60
C ARG A 280 -31.56 -5.96 -15.58
N PHE A 281 -30.62 -6.48 -14.79
CA PHE A 281 -30.23 -7.89 -14.80
C PHE A 281 -30.05 -8.41 -13.37
N ASP A 282 -30.32 -9.71 -13.20
CA ASP A 282 -30.13 -10.40 -11.94
C ASP A 282 -28.64 -10.49 -11.56
N PRO A 283 -28.25 -10.31 -10.28
CA PRO A 283 -26.86 -10.44 -9.82
C PRO A 283 -26.21 -11.77 -10.20
N ASP A 284 -26.94 -12.88 -10.25
CA ASP A 284 -26.39 -14.19 -10.61
C ASP A 284 -25.93 -14.25 -12.08
N THR A 285 -26.55 -13.45 -12.95
CA THR A 285 -26.09 -13.29 -14.34
C THR A 285 -24.67 -12.73 -14.37
N LEU A 286 -24.41 -11.69 -13.59
CA LEU A 286 -23.08 -11.07 -13.52
C LEU A 286 -22.08 -12.01 -12.83
N ARG A 287 -22.48 -12.67 -11.74
CA ARG A 287 -21.62 -13.61 -11.02
C ARG A 287 -21.20 -14.77 -11.90
N TYR A 288 -22.14 -15.39 -12.62
CA TYR A 288 -21.86 -16.47 -13.55
C TYR A 288 -20.89 -16.00 -14.64
N TYR A 289 -21.21 -14.88 -15.31
CA TYR A 289 -20.39 -14.32 -16.38
C TYR A 289 -18.95 -14.03 -15.93
N LEU A 290 -18.79 -13.33 -14.79
CA LEU A 290 -17.47 -12.98 -14.27
C LEU A 290 -16.68 -14.21 -13.79
N SER A 291 -17.37 -15.24 -13.31
CA SER A 291 -16.74 -16.46 -12.81
C SER A 291 -16.20 -17.35 -13.95
N ILE A 292 -16.97 -17.51 -15.04
CA ILE A 292 -16.50 -18.29 -16.20
C ILE A 292 -15.42 -17.56 -17.01
N ASN A 293 -15.36 -16.22 -16.88
CA ASN A 293 -14.41 -15.35 -17.58
C ASN A 293 -13.38 -14.74 -16.62
N MET A 294 -13.11 -15.40 -15.50
CA MET A 294 -12.26 -14.84 -14.45
C MET A 294 -10.79 -14.72 -14.93
N PRO A 295 -10.15 -13.55 -14.78
CA PRO A 295 -8.78 -13.33 -15.27
C PRO A 295 -7.75 -14.00 -14.35
N GLU A 296 -7.62 -15.32 -14.45
CA GLU A 296 -6.71 -16.11 -13.61
C GLU A 296 -5.26 -16.13 -14.10
N GLY A 297 -5.06 -16.34 -15.41
CA GLY A 297 -3.74 -16.49 -16.01
C GLY A 297 -3.38 -15.44 -17.07
N HIS A 298 -4.38 -14.73 -17.59
CA HIS A 298 -4.23 -13.64 -18.54
C HIS A 298 -5.40 -12.65 -18.39
N ASP A 299 -5.25 -11.45 -18.93
CA ASP A 299 -6.33 -10.46 -18.96
C ASP A 299 -7.53 -11.04 -19.74
N THR A 300 -8.75 -10.85 -19.23
CA THR A 300 -9.99 -11.28 -19.89
C THR A 300 -10.83 -10.08 -20.31
N ASP A 301 -11.82 -10.28 -21.17
CA ASP A 301 -12.59 -9.18 -21.76
C ASP A 301 -14.09 -9.34 -21.49
N PHE A 302 -14.71 -8.33 -20.89
CA PHE A 302 -16.15 -8.23 -20.74
C PHE A 302 -16.78 -7.83 -22.08
N ARG A 303 -17.75 -8.62 -22.52
CA ARG A 303 -18.55 -8.44 -23.73
C ARG A 303 -20.02 -8.66 -23.41
N TRP A 304 -20.85 -7.73 -23.86
CA TRP A 304 -22.32 -7.77 -23.75
C TRP A 304 -22.93 -8.90 -24.58
#